data_AF-A0A3D2KAB7-F1
#
_entry.id   AF-A0A3D2KAB7-F1
#
_cell.length_a   1.000
_cell.length_b   1.000
_cell.length_c   1.000
_cell.angle_alpha   90.00
_cell.angle_beta   90.00
_cell.angle_gamma   90.00
#
_symmetry.space_group_name_H-M   'P 1'
#
loop_
_entity.id
_entity.type
_entity.pdbx_description
1 polymer ?
#
loop_
_entity_poly.entity_id
_entity_poly.type
_entity_poly.pdbx_seq_one_letter_code
_entity_poly.pdbx_strand_id
1 'polypeptide(L)'
;MKLTFRWYGEKDCIPLNYIKQIPGMTGVVTAVYDTPVGEVWDLAKLLRLKELSNAAGLNMEVIESVPVHEDIKLGRPTRDKYIEAYKQNIINCGKAGVKCICYNFMPVFDWFRTDLCFKHPDGATSLAYTEADFKKLDKTNLRLPGWDESYTKEELAGLLKAYEGMSHQTLFDNLVYFLKAIMPACDEANVDMAIHPD
;
A
#
# COMPACT_ATOMS: atom_id res chain seq x y z
N MET A 1 -6.13 21.94 9.47
CA MET A 1 -6.42 20.53 9.13
C MET A 1 -6.21 20.36 7.64
N LYS A 2 -5.39 19.41 7.19
CA LYS A 2 -5.24 19.09 5.76
C LYS A 2 -6.21 17.97 5.41
N LEU A 3 -7.22 18.26 4.60
CA LEU A 3 -8.12 17.23 4.07
C LEU A 3 -7.53 16.68 2.78
N THR A 4 -7.47 15.35 2.67
CA THR A 4 -6.88 14.65 1.54
C THR A 4 -7.83 13.56 1.01
N PHE A 5 -7.65 13.20 -0.26
CA PHE A 5 -8.43 12.17 -0.94
C PHE A 5 -7.50 11.17 -1.65
N ARG A 6 -7.76 9.87 -1.57
CA ARG A 6 -6.94 8.86 -2.26
C ARG A 6 -7.28 8.85 -3.76
N TRP A 7 -6.27 9.01 -4.61
CA TRP A 7 -6.40 9.09 -6.07
C TRP A 7 -5.42 8.12 -6.75
N TYR A 8 -5.92 7.29 -7.65
CA TYR A 8 -5.16 6.18 -8.28
C TYR A 8 -4.42 6.59 -9.56
N GLY A 9 -4.15 7.88 -9.75
CA GLY A 9 -3.39 8.41 -10.88
C GLY A 9 -4.24 8.63 -12.14
N GLU A 10 -3.57 8.83 -13.28
CA GLU A 10 -4.20 9.29 -14.53
C GLU A 10 -5.31 8.36 -15.07
N LYS A 11 -5.33 7.10 -14.65
CA LYS A 11 -6.32 6.09 -15.06
C LYS A 11 -7.48 5.92 -14.08
N ASP A 12 -7.48 6.65 -12.96
CA ASP A 12 -8.58 6.63 -12.01
C ASP A 12 -9.87 7.14 -12.69
N CYS A 13 -10.99 6.45 -12.45
CA CYS A 13 -12.29 6.87 -12.97
C CYS A 13 -12.81 8.14 -12.27
N ILE A 14 -12.18 8.54 -11.16
CA ILE A 14 -12.45 9.80 -10.44
C ILE A 14 -11.36 10.82 -10.79
N PRO A 15 -11.63 11.78 -11.70
CA PRO A 15 -10.63 12.76 -12.11
C PRO A 15 -10.37 13.82 -11.03
N LEU A 16 -9.16 14.41 -11.03
CA LEU A 16 -8.75 15.43 -10.06
C LEU A 16 -9.67 16.66 -10.02
N ASN A 17 -10.29 17.03 -11.15
CA ASN A 17 -11.23 18.16 -11.21
C ASN A 17 -12.51 17.90 -10.40
N TYR A 18 -12.89 16.63 -10.17
CA TYR A 18 -14.00 16.28 -9.28
C TYR A 18 -13.55 16.33 -7.83
N ILE A 19 -12.37 15.76 -7.54
CA ILE A 19 -11.79 15.77 -6.18
C ILE A 19 -11.63 17.20 -5.66
N LYS A 20 -11.17 18.13 -6.51
CA LYS A 20 -11.00 19.55 -6.16
C LYS A 20 -12.30 20.25 -5.75
N GLN A 21 -13.46 19.77 -6.20
CA GLN A 21 -14.76 20.38 -5.87
C GLN A 21 -15.23 20.03 -4.46
N ILE A 22 -14.61 19.04 -3.78
CA ILE A 22 -14.95 18.68 -2.41
C ILE A 22 -14.58 19.84 -1.48
N PRO A 23 -15.52 20.40 -0.69
CA PRO A 23 -15.24 21.54 0.18
C PRO A 23 -14.10 21.27 1.16
N GLY A 24 -13.11 22.16 1.18
CA GLY A 24 -11.95 22.07 2.07
C GLY A 24 -10.87 21.08 1.64
N MET A 25 -11.00 20.42 0.48
CA MET A 25 -9.97 19.50 -0.02
C MET A 25 -8.67 20.25 -0.34
N THR A 26 -7.57 19.79 0.24
CA THR A 26 -6.26 20.45 0.15
C THR A 26 -5.22 19.65 -0.64
N GLY A 27 -5.44 18.35 -0.81
CA GLY A 27 -4.48 17.49 -1.49
C GLY A 27 -5.02 16.11 -1.78
N VAL A 28 -4.17 15.30 -2.40
CA VAL A 28 -4.42 13.90 -2.70
C VAL A 28 -3.35 13.02 -2.07
N VAL A 29 -3.74 11.77 -1.84
CA VAL A 29 -2.85 10.66 -1.49
C VAL A 29 -2.79 9.73 -2.71
N THR A 30 -1.61 9.33 -3.14
CA THR A 30 -1.46 8.49 -4.35
C THR A 30 -0.26 7.55 -4.24
N ALA A 31 0.03 6.78 -5.28
CA ALA A 31 1.22 5.92 -5.37
C ALA A 31 1.67 5.76 -6.82
N VAL A 32 2.80 5.07 -7.03
CA VAL A 32 3.21 4.59 -8.35
C VAL A 32 2.68 3.17 -8.53
N TYR A 33 1.81 2.97 -9.53
CA TYR A 33 1.03 1.73 -9.69
C TYR A 33 1.57 0.75 -10.74
N ASP A 34 2.56 1.15 -11.53
CA ASP A 34 3.07 0.40 -12.68
C ASP A 34 4.52 -0.09 -12.50
N THR A 35 5.07 0.07 -11.30
CA THR A 35 6.40 -0.43 -10.94
C THR A 35 6.23 -1.70 -10.09
N PRO A 36 6.87 -2.83 -10.45
CA PRO A 36 6.78 -4.06 -9.66
C PRO A 36 7.18 -3.84 -8.19
N VAL A 37 6.56 -4.62 -7.30
CA VAL A 37 6.84 -4.55 -5.85
C VAL A 37 8.31 -4.84 -5.59
N GLY A 38 8.94 -4.04 -4.73
CA GLY A 38 10.35 -4.18 -4.36
C GLY A 38 11.34 -3.56 -5.35
N GLU A 39 10.88 -3.02 -6.48
CA GLU A 39 11.73 -2.28 -7.42
C GLU A 39 11.75 -0.78 -7.13
N VAL A 40 12.79 -0.11 -7.63
CA VAL A 40 12.95 1.34 -7.46
C VAL A 40 11.97 2.09 -8.36
N TRP A 41 11.23 3.02 -7.77
CA TRP A 41 10.34 3.93 -8.46
C TRP A 41 11.14 5.01 -9.18
N ASP A 42 10.87 5.18 -10.47
CA ASP A 42 11.42 6.29 -11.24
C ASP A 42 10.91 7.64 -10.68
N LEU A 43 11.85 8.52 -10.33
CA LEU A 43 11.55 9.86 -9.83
C LEU A 43 10.67 10.65 -10.81
N ALA A 44 10.82 10.45 -12.12
CA ALA A 44 9.99 11.11 -13.12
C ALA A 44 8.49 10.80 -12.95
N LYS A 45 8.14 9.56 -12.56
CA LYS A 45 6.75 9.16 -12.30
C LYS A 45 6.17 9.89 -11.09
N LEU A 46 6.94 10.03 -10.02
CA LEU A 46 6.54 10.80 -8.84
C LEU A 46 6.36 12.29 -9.17
N LEU A 47 7.28 12.86 -9.94
CA LEU A 47 7.19 14.26 -10.36
C LEU A 47 6.00 14.50 -11.30
N ARG A 48 5.64 13.54 -12.14
CA ARG A 48 4.44 13.57 -12.98
C ARG A 48 3.16 13.62 -12.16
N LEU A 49 3.02 12.73 -11.16
CA LEU A 49 1.87 12.72 -10.26
C LEU A 49 1.75 14.04 -9.48
N LYS A 50 2.89 14.58 -9.02
CA LYS A 50 2.97 15.88 -8.35
C LYS A 50 2.51 17.02 -9.27
N GLU A 51 3.03 17.06 -10.51
CA GLU A 51 2.66 18.06 -11.51
C GLU A 51 1.14 18.08 -11.73
N LEU A 52 0.54 16.91 -11.96
CA LEU A 52 -0.89 16.76 -12.19
C LEU A 52 -1.72 17.23 -10.98
N SER A 53 -1.35 16.80 -9.78
CA SER A 53 -2.00 17.21 -8.53
C SER A 53 -1.95 18.73 -8.36
N ASN A 54 -0.75 19.31 -8.52
CA ASN A 54 -0.54 20.74 -8.35
C ASN A 54 -1.28 21.57 -9.42
N ALA A 55 -1.33 21.09 -10.67
CA ALA A 55 -2.09 21.74 -11.75
C ALA A 55 -3.60 21.77 -11.45
N ALA A 56 -4.13 20.78 -10.72
CA ALA A 56 -5.50 20.78 -10.21
C ALA A 56 -5.68 21.63 -8.93
N GLY A 57 -4.62 22.25 -8.41
CA GLY A 57 -4.63 23.02 -7.17
C GLY A 57 -4.79 22.14 -5.92
N LEU A 58 -4.19 20.95 -5.95
CA LEU A 58 -4.16 19.95 -4.87
C LEU A 58 -2.71 19.56 -4.56
N ASN A 59 -2.33 19.52 -3.29
CA ASN A 59 -0.99 19.06 -2.88
C ASN A 59 -0.86 17.53 -2.98
N MET A 60 0.37 17.03 -3.10
CA MET A 60 0.69 15.60 -3.06
C MET A 60 1.79 15.34 -2.01
N GLU A 61 1.41 15.37 -0.73
CA GLU A 61 2.34 15.26 0.39
C GLU A 61 2.36 13.86 1.04
N VAL A 62 1.42 12.99 0.69
CA VAL A 62 1.33 11.63 1.25
C VAL A 62 1.33 10.61 0.12
N ILE A 63 2.11 9.55 0.29
CA ILE A 63 2.09 8.37 -0.58
C ILE A 63 1.42 7.21 0.16
N GLU A 64 0.48 6.54 -0.49
CA GLU A 64 -0.18 5.33 0.00
C GLU A 64 -0.40 4.31 -1.13
N SER A 65 0.50 3.34 -1.30
CA SER A 65 1.64 2.99 -0.43
C SER A 65 2.90 2.69 -1.22
N VAL A 66 4.05 2.72 -0.54
CA VAL A 66 5.26 2.03 -1.01
C VAL A 66 5.19 0.58 -0.48
N PRO A 67 4.92 -0.43 -1.32
CA PRO A 67 4.66 -1.79 -0.85
C PRO A 67 5.93 -2.46 -0.32
N VAL A 68 5.83 -3.07 0.86
CA VAL A 68 6.92 -3.85 1.47
C VAL A 68 6.95 -5.24 0.84
N HIS A 69 8.06 -5.60 0.19
CA HIS A 69 8.21 -6.89 -0.48
C HIS A 69 8.12 -8.07 0.51
N GLU A 70 7.51 -9.19 0.10
CA GLU A 70 7.28 -10.37 0.95
C GLU A 70 8.57 -10.96 1.53
N ASP A 71 9.67 -10.97 0.78
CA ASP A 71 10.97 -11.42 1.29
C ASP A 71 11.47 -10.63 2.52
N ILE A 72 11.08 -9.35 2.64
CA ILE A 72 11.36 -8.53 3.83
C ILE A 72 10.54 -9.05 5.01
N LYS A 73 9.23 -9.22 4.81
CA LYS A 73 8.30 -9.73 5.84
C LYS A 73 8.66 -11.14 6.31
N LEU A 74 9.08 -12.00 5.37
CA LEU A 74 9.53 -13.38 5.62
C LEU A 74 10.94 -13.46 6.21
N GLY A 75 11.73 -12.38 6.19
CA GLY A 75 13.10 -12.39 6.70
C GLY A 75 14.06 -13.23 5.85
N ARG A 76 13.82 -13.35 4.54
CA ARG A 76 14.65 -14.14 3.62
C ARG A 76 16.03 -13.48 3.38
N PRO A 77 17.07 -14.24 2.97
CA PRO A 77 18.39 -13.69 2.68
C PRO A 77 18.40 -12.58 1.62
N THR A 78 17.43 -12.59 0.71
CA THR A 78 17.23 -11.59 -0.35
C THR A 78 16.65 -10.26 0.13
N ARG A 79 16.18 -10.17 1.40
CA ARG A 79 15.50 -8.97 1.92
C ARG A 79 16.32 -7.69 1.79
N ASP A 80 17.64 -7.77 1.93
CA ASP A 80 18.50 -6.59 1.93
C ASP A 80 18.49 -5.88 0.57
N LYS A 81 18.41 -6.63 -0.54
CA LYS A 81 18.23 -6.05 -1.88
C LYS A 81 16.96 -5.18 -1.93
N TYR A 82 15.84 -5.70 -1.42
CA TYR A 82 14.56 -5.01 -1.45
C TYR A 82 14.51 -3.84 -0.47
N ILE A 83 15.21 -3.93 0.67
CA ILE A 83 15.37 -2.83 1.61
C ILE A 83 16.14 -1.68 0.97
N GLU A 84 17.21 -1.95 0.22
CA GLU A 84 17.93 -0.90 -0.51
C GLU A 84 17.06 -0.21 -1.57
N ALA A 85 16.25 -0.97 -2.31
CA ALA A 85 15.27 -0.38 -3.23
C ALA A 85 14.22 0.47 -2.49
N TYR A 86 13.74 0.00 -1.34
CA TYR A 86 12.77 0.73 -0.51
C TYR A 86 13.35 2.05 0.02
N LYS A 87 14.60 2.04 0.50
CA LYS A 87 15.33 3.27 0.90
C LYS A 87 15.41 4.27 -0.26
N GLN A 88 15.75 3.80 -1.46
CA GLN A 88 15.81 4.67 -2.64
C GLN A 88 14.43 5.26 -2.97
N ASN A 89 13.35 4.51 -2.76
CA ASN A 89 11.99 4.99 -2.94
C ASN A 89 11.63 6.08 -1.91
N ILE A 90 12.03 5.93 -0.65
CA ILE A 90 11.87 6.98 0.38
C ILE A 90 12.58 8.26 -0.06
N ILE A 91 13.84 8.16 -0.51
CA ILE A 91 14.63 9.29 -0.98
C ILE A 91 13.96 9.95 -2.20
N ASN A 92 13.49 9.16 -3.17
CA ASN A 92 12.80 9.69 -4.35
C ASN A 92 11.47 10.38 -3.99
N CYS A 93 10.72 9.84 -3.03
CA CYS A 93 9.52 10.47 -2.49
C CYS A 93 9.86 11.83 -1.84
N GLY A 94 10.92 11.89 -1.03
CA GLY A 94 11.40 13.14 -0.42
C GLY A 94 11.78 14.20 -1.47
N LYS A 95 12.48 13.79 -2.55
CA LYS A 95 12.79 14.67 -3.70
C LYS A 95 11.53 15.18 -4.41
N ALA A 96 10.47 14.37 -4.47
CA ALA A 96 9.17 14.79 -4.97
C ALA A 96 8.40 15.68 -3.97
N GLY A 97 8.91 15.90 -2.76
CA GLY A 97 8.28 16.74 -1.73
C GLY A 97 7.22 16.03 -0.90
N VAL A 98 7.15 14.69 -0.97
CA VAL A 98 6.36 13.85 -0.07
C VAL A 98 6.87 14.08 1.36
N LYS A 99 5.96 14.08 2.32
CA LYS A 99 6.22 14.27 3.75
C LYS A 99 5.89 13.04 4.58
N CYS A 100 4.97 12.21 4.12
CA CYS A 100 4.58 11.00 4.81
C CYS A 100 4.38 9.84 3.82
N ILE A 101 4.90 8.67 4.16
CA ILE A 101 4.63 7.42 3.44
C ILE A 101 3.80 6.52 4.34
N CYS A 102 2.58 6.22 3.88
CA CYS A 102 1.73 5.19 4.45
C CYS A 102 2.14 3.82 3.89
N TYR A 103 2.30 2.83 4.78
CA TYR A 103 2.68 1.46 4.43
C TYR A 103 2.04 0.48 5.42
N ASN A 104 2.06 -0.82 5.11
CA ASN A 104 1.64 -1.86 6.05
C ASN A 104 2.72 -2.96 6.13
N PHE A 105 2.59 -3.86 7.11
CA PHE A 105 3.43 -5.05 7.23
C PHE A 105 2.60 -6.33 7.30
N MET A 106 1.43 -6.33 6.65
CA MET A 106 0.48 -7.43 6.69
C MET A 106 0.97 -8.60 5.83
N PRO A 107 1.06 -9.83 6.36
CA PRO A 107 1.46 -11.01 5.59
C PRO A 107 0.41 -11.40 4.57
N VAL A 108 0.83 -11.63 3.31
CA VAL A 108 0.01 -12.16 2.20
C VAL A 108 -1.12 -11.22 1.74
N PHE A 109 -1.94 -10.70 2.66
CA PHE A 109 -3.11 -9.86 2.39
C PHE A 109 -2.97 -8.49 3.06
N ASP A 110 -3.10 -7.39 2.30
CA ASP A 110 -3.09 -6.00 2.78
C ASP A 110 -4.41 -5.56 3.44
N TRP A 111 -5.55 -6.13 3.05
CA TRP A 111 -6.85 -5.92 3.70
C TRP A 111 -7.83 -6.98 3.23
N PHE A 112 -8.78 -7.35 4.09
CA PHE A 112 -9.65 -8.50 3.84
C PHE A 112 -11.13 -8.19 4.05
N ARG A 113 -11.99 -8.65 3.13
CA ARG A 113 -13.45 -8.56 3.21
C ARG A 113 -14.08 -9.86 2.71
N THR A 114 -15.23 -10.23 3.26
CA THR A 114 -15.99 -11.41 2.81
C THR A 114 -17.06 -11.05 1.77
N ASP A 115 -17.43 -9.78 1.67
CA ASP A 115 -18.39 -9.25 0.70
C ASP A 115 -17.98 -7.84 0.26
N LEU A 116 -17.94 -7.57 -1.05
CA LEU A 116 -17.65 -6.24 -1.60
C LEU A 116 -18.91 -5.43 -1.94
N CYS A 117 -20.09 -6.07 -1.90
CA CYS A 117 -21.34 -5.52 -2.39
C CYS A 117 -22.48 -5.75 -1.39
N PHE A 118 -22.19 -5.73 -0.08
CA PHE A 118 -23.21 -5.92 0.96
C PHE A 118 -24.26 -4.82 0.83
N LYS A 119 -25.51 -5.22 0.54
CA LYS A 119 -26.60 -4.29 0.24
C LYS A 119 -27.34 -3.88 1.50
N HIS A 120 -27.44 -2.57 1.71
CA HIS A 120 -28.18 -1.96 2.82
C HIS A 120 -29.67 -1.77 2.50
N PRO A 121 -30.53 -1.56 3.52
CA PRO A 121 -31.96 -1.32 3.32
C PRO A 121 -32.28 -0.09 2.46
N ASP A 122 -31.41 0.92 2.43
CA ASP A 122 -31.54 2.13 1.61
C ASP A 122 -31.09 1.92 0.14
N GLY A 123 -30.58 0.73 -0.19
CA GLY A 123 -30.11 0.37 -1.52
C GLY A 123 -28.63 0.62 -1.77
N ALA A 124 -27.91 1.29 -0.87
CA ALA A 124 -26.46 1.47 -0.97
C ALA A 124 -25.73 0.13 -0.77
N THR A 125 -24.47 0.08 -1.22
CA THR A 125 -23.58 -1.06 -0.96
C THR A 125 -22.40 -0.63 -0.09
N SER A 126 -21.91 -1.54 0.74
CA SER A 126 -20.63 -1.38 1.43
C SER A 126 -19.78 -2.64 1.35
N LEU A 127 -18.50 -2.49 1.66
CA LEU A 127 -17.64 -3.61 2.00
C LEU A 127 -18.08 -4.19 3.36
N ALA A 128 -18.03 -5.50 3.53
CA ALA A 128 -18.36 -6.16 4.79
C ALA A 128 -17.43 -7.34 5.09
N TYR A 129 -17.33 -7.66 6.37
CA TYR A 129 -16.67 -8.85 6.88
C TYR A 129 -17.61 -9.56 7.85
N THR A 130 -17.80 -10.86 7.67
CA THR A 130 -18.45 -11.71 8.67
C THR A 130 -17.62 -12.96 8.94
N GLU A 131 -17.47 -13.31 10.21
CA GLU A 131 -16.78 -14.53 10.63
C GLU A 131 -17.47 -15.80 10.08
N ALA A 132 -18.79 -15.73 9.90
CA ALA A 132 -19.57 -16.84 9.34
C ALA A 132 -19.24 -17.10 7.87
N ASP A 133 -19.07 -16.07 7.06
CA ASP A 133 -18.69 -16.23 5.65
C ASP A 133 -17.22 -16.58 5.51
N PHE A 134 -16.35 -16.01 6.35
CA PHE A 134 -14.95 -16.39 6.42
C PHE A 134 -14.77 -17.90 6.66
N LYS A 135 -15.53 -18.48 7.60
CA LYS A 135 -15.50 -19.94 7.88
C LYS A 135 -15.97 -20.82 6.73
N LYS A 136 -16.73 -20.28 5.78
CA LYS A 136 -17.19 -21.01 4.59
C LYS A 136 -16.16 -21.00 3.45
N LEU A 137 -15.12 -20.18 3.54
CA LEU A 137 -14.13 -20.07 2.48
C LEU A 137 -13.35 -21.37 2.31
N ASP A 138 -13.23 -21.78 1.06
CA ASP A 138 -12.37 -22.89 0.68
C ASP A 138 -10.91 -22.44 0.68
N LYS A 139 -10.17 -22.88 1.71
CA LYS A 139 -8.75 -22.58 1.88
C LYS A 139 -7.87 -23.14 0.74
N THR A 140 -8.38 -24.11 -0.02
CA THR A 140 -7.67 -24.71 -1.16
C THR A 140 -7.98 -24.02 -2.49
N ASN A 141 -9.00 -23.17 -2.53
CA ASN A 141 -9.41 -22.41 -3.70
C ASN A 141 -9.93 -21.02 -3.26
N LEU A 142 -9.06 -20.28 -2.57
CA LEU A 142 -9.35 -18.92 -2.13
C LEU A 142 -9.61 -18.06 -3.38
N ARG A 143 -10.87 -17.66 -3.55
CA ARG A 143 -11.28 -16.57 -4.43
C ARG A 143 -11.67 -15.42 -3.54
N LEU A 144 -10.78 -14.46 -3.42
CA LEU A 144 -10.96 -13.35 -2.51
C LEU A 144 -11.30 -12.12 -3.33
N PRO A 145 -12.49 -11.55 -3.14
CA PRO A 145 -12.88 -10.36 -3.88
C PRO A 145 -11.84 -9.23 -3.70
N GLY A 146 -11.31 -8.72 -4.82
CA GLY A 146 -10.28 -7.67 -4.85
C GLY A 146 -8.82 -8.16 -4.83
N TRP A 147 -8.58 -9.46 -4.60
CA TRP A 147 -7.23 -10.05 -4.47
C TRP A 147 -6.84 -11.00 -5.59
N ASP A 148 -7.82 -11.52 -6.34
CA ASP A 148 -7.59 -12.39 -7.50
C ASP A 148 -6.69 -11.73 -8.57
N GLU A 149 -6.46 -10.41 -8.50
CA GLU A 149 -5.56 -9.65 -9.39
C GLU A 149 -4.12 -9.55 -8.87
N SER A 150 -3.86 -9.84 -7.59
CA SER A 150 -2.54 -9.63 -6.97
C SER A 150 -1.62 -10.85 -7.03
N TYR A 151 -2.18 -12.06 -7.03
CA TYR A 151 -1.41 -13.31 -7.09
C TYR A 151 -2.13 -14.37 -7.92
N THR A 152 -1.36 -15.16 -8.65
CA THR A 152 -1.85 -16.47 -9.15
C THR A 152 -2.14 -17.41 -7.99
N LYS A 153 -2.91 -18.48 -8.24
CA LYS A 153 -3.21 -19.49 -7.20
C LYS A 153 -1.95 -20.16 -6.68
N GLU A 154 -1.00 -20.42 -7.58
CA GLU A 154 0.26 -21.06 -7.29
C GLU A 154 1.14 -20.17 -6.41
N GLU A 155 1.22 -18.87 -6.71
CA GLU A 155 1.93 -17.87 -5.91
C GLU A 155 1.31 -17.74 -4.51
N LEU A 156 -0.02 -17.63 -4.44
CA LEU A 156 -0.73 -17.52 -3.16
C LEU A 156 -0.49 -18.76 -2.29
N ALA A 157 -0.62 -19.97 -2.86
CA ALA A 157 -0.33 -21.21 -2.14
C ALA A 157 1.13 -21.28 -1.67
N GLY A 158 2.07 -20.81 -2.51
CA GLY A 158 3.48 -20.71 -2.16
C GLY A 158 3.75 -19.74 -1.00
N LEU A 159 3.09 -18.58 -0.99
CA LEU A 159 3.19 -17.60 0.08
C LEU A 159 2.58 -18.14 1.38
N LEU A 160 1.37 -18.70 1.34
CA LEU A 160 0.73 -19.30 2.52
C LEU A 160 1.62 -20.39 3.15
N LYS A 161 2.26 -21.21 2.31
CA LYS A 161 3.24 -22.21 2.76
C LYS A 161 4.52 -21.58 3.32
N ALA A 162 5.01 -20.49 2.74
CA ALA A 162 6.20 -19.80 3.22
C ALA A 162 6.00 -19.16 4.61
N TYR A 163 4.77 -18.76 4.93
CA TYR A 163 4.39 -18.28 6.26
C TYR A 163 4.01 -19.39 7.24
N GLU A 164 3.99 -20.66 6.81
CA GLU A 164 3.74 -21.79 7.71
C GLU A 164 4.83 -21.87 8.78
N GLY A 165 4.42 -21.78 10.06
CA GLY A 165 5.36 -21.72 11.18
C GLY A 165 5.93 -20.33 11.49
N MET A 166 5.55 -19.28 10.75
CA MET A 166 5.87 -17.90 11.12
C MET A 166 5.17 -17.53 12.43
N SER A 167 5.95 -17.23 13.46
CA SER A 167 5.41 -16.75 14.73
C SER A 167 5.20 -15.24 14.70
N HIS A 168 4.32 -14.73 15.56
CA HIS A 168 4.16 -13.29 15.77
C HIS A 168 5.50 -12.62 16.11
N GLN A 169 6.31 -13.23 17.00
CA GLN A 169 7.60 -12.68 17.40
C GLN A 169 8.58 -12.62 16.21
N THR A 170 8.63 -13.67 15.39
CA THR A 170 9.52 -13.70 14.21
C THR A 170 9.13 -12.63 13.19
N LEU A 171 7.84 -12.46 12.92
CA LEU A 171 7.34 -11.41 12.04
C LEU A 171 7.64 -10.01 12.60
N PHE A 172 7.46 -9.82 13.91
CA PHE A 172 7.78 -8.58 14.60
C PHE A 172 9.28 -8.26 14.54
N ASP A 173 10.14 -9.26 14.72
CA ASP A 173 11.60 -9.09 14.60
C ASP A 173 11.99 -8.71 13.17
N ASN A 174 11.32 -9.25 12.16
CA ASN A 174 11.51 -8.86 10.75
C ASN A 174 11.05 -7.41 10.50
N LEU A 175 9.93 -6.98 11.09
CA LEU A 175 9.50 -5.57 11.07
C LEU A 175 10.55 -4.67 11.71
N VAL A 176 11.05 -5.02 12.90
CA VAL A 176 12.09 -4.25 13.60
C VAL A 176 13.36 -4.16 12.75
N TYR A 177 13.75 -5.25 12.08
CA TYR A 177 14.89 -5.26 11.15
C TYR A 177 14.68 -4.28 10.00
N PHE A 178 13.51 -4.33 9.35
CA PHE A 178 13.13 -3.43 8.27
C PHE A 178 13.16 -1.96 8.72
N LEU A 179 12.50 -1.64 9.83
CA LEU A 179 12.43 -0.28 10.38
C LEU A 179 13.83 0.29 10.64
N LYS A 180 14.66 -0.44 11.40
CA LYS A 180 16.03 -0.02 11.70
C LYS A 180 16.83 0.26 10.44
N ALA A 181 16.63 -0.55 9.38
CA ALA A 181 17.33 -0.37 8.14
C ALA A 181 16.87 0.88 7.38
N ILE A 182 15.58 1.21 7.34
CA ILE A 182 15.06 2.34 6.54
C ILE A 182 15.18 3.71 7.21
N MET A 183 15.28 3.78 8.56
CA MET A 183 15.30 5.07 9.28
C MET A 183 16.33 6.09 8.75
N PRO A 184 17.58 5.73 8.42
CA PRO A 184 18.53 6.71 7.88
C PRO A 184 18.06 7.36 6.57
N ALA A 185 17.34 6.63 5.72
CA ALA A 185 16.77 7.17 4.48
C ALA A 185 15.57 8.10 4.77
N CYS A 186 14.78 7.80 5.80
CA CYS A 186 13.72 8.68 6.28
C CYS A 186 14.29 10.02 6.77
N ASP A 187 15.36 9.98 7.57
CA ASP A 187 16.05 11.16 8.09
C ASP A 187 16.66 12.00 6.95
N GLU A 188 17.34 11.36 6.00
CA GLU A 188 17.92 12.02 4.82
C GLU A 188 16.84 12.72 3.98
N ALA A 189 15.73 12.02 3.74
CA ALA A 189 14.64 12.51 2.90
C ALA A 189 13.70 13.50 3.62
N ASN A 190 13.79 13.59 4.96
CA ASN A 190 12.83 14.27 5.82
C ASN A 190 11.38 13.80 5.54
N VAL A 191 11.19 12.48 5.60
CA VAL A 191 9.92 11.78 5.32
C VAL A 191 9.52 10.94 6.53
N ASP A 192 8.32 11.17 7.04
CA ASP A 192 7.72 10.36 8.09
C ASP A 192 7.16 9.05 7.53
N MET A 193 7.26 7.97 8.32
CA MET A 193 6.65 6.68 8.00
C MET A 193 5.42 6.48 8.88
N ALA A 194 4.26 6.23 8.27
CA ALA A 194 3.00 5.95 8.96
C ALA A 194 2.55 4.51 8.69
N ILE A 195 2.65 3.65 9.70
CA ILE A 195 2.19 2.26 9.56
C ILE A 195 0.66 2.20 9.66
N HIS A 196 0.03 1.58 8.67
CA HIS A 196 -1.39 1.28 8.66
C HIS A 196 -1.64 0.00 9.49
N PRO A 197 -2.65 -0.03 10.37
CA PRO A 197 -3.00 -1.20 11.15
C PRO A 197 -3.60 -2.32 10.30
N ASP A 198 -3.51 -3.55 10.81
CA ASP A 198 -4.17 -4.74 10.27
C ASP A 198 -5.72 -4.64 10.32
#